data_AF-A0A3M2FWJ0-F1
#
_entry.id   AF-A0A3M2FWJ0-F1
#
_cell.length_a   1.000
_cell.length_b   1.000
_cell.length_c   1.000
_cell.angle_alpha   90.00
_cell.angle_beta   90.00
_cell.angle_gamma   90.00
#
_symmetry.space_group_name_H-M   'P 1'
#
loop_
_entity.id
_entity.type
_entity.pdbx_description
1 polymer ?
#
loop_
_entity_poly.entity_id
_entity_poly.type
_entity_poly.pdbx_seq_one_letter_code
_entity_poly.pdbx_strand_id
1 'polypeptide(L)'
;MDRWTPSLVEARLSEAAFVLKRLPEPRLRGYFSTWPEIIHSFADQVGQEPKRMRVLPSPQAISRMEQTLTWTAGLDPVDGKIVWLRAYGYRWREVCRAVGLQR
;
A
#
# COMPACT_ATOMS: atom_id res chain seq x y z
N MET A 1 -8.18 26.25 -10.64
CA MET A 1 -8.79 25.12 -9.91
C MET A 1 -8.64 23.90 -10.79
N ASP A 2 -7.89 22.89 -10.35
CA ASP A 2 -7.78 21.64 -11.10
C ASP A 2 -9.17 21.01 -11.24
N ARG A 3 -9.55 20.70 -12.48
CA ARG A 3 -10.83 20.07 -12.77
C ARG A 3 -10.71 18.58 -12.46
N TRP A 4 -11.39 18.13 -11.40
CA TRP A 4 -11.49 16.71 -11.10
C TRP A 4 -12.26 15.97 -12.19
N THR A 5 -11.65 14.93 -12.76
CA THR A 5 -12.30 13.99 -13.67
C THR A 5 -12.41 12.62 -13.01
N PRO A 6 -13.40 11.79 -13.36
CA PRO A 6 -13.49 10.42 -12.85
C PRO A 6 -12.22 9.60 -13.09
N SER A 7 -11.57 9.78 -14.24
CA SER A 7 -10.30 9.12 -14.57
C SER A 7 -9.14 9.54 -13.65
N LEU A 8 -9.10 10.82 -13.25
CA LEU A 8 -8.09 11.32 -12.32
C LEU A 8 -8.31 10.75 -10.91
N VAL A 9 -9.57 10.61 -10.49
CA VAL A 9 -9.94 9.98 -9.22
C VAL A 9 -9.54 8.50 -9.21
N GLU A 10 -9.81 7.77 -10.29
CA GLU A 10 -9.39 6.37 -10.45
C GLU A 10 -7.86 6.22 -10.43
N ALA A 11 -7.13 7.11 -11.09
CA ALA A 11 -5.68 7.13 -11.08
C ALA A 11 -5.11 7.40 -9.66
N ARG A 12 -5.72 8.32 -8.91
CA ARG A 12 -5.37 8.62 -7.52
C ARG A 12 -5.62 7.43 -6.59
N LEU A 13 -6.75 6.76 -6.73
CA LEU A 13 -7.06 5.54 -5.97
C LEU A 13 -6.07 4.42 -6.28
N SER A 14 -5.72 4.25 -7.55
CA SER A 14 -4.73 3.26 -7.99
C SER A 14 -3.32 3.58 -7.50
N GLU A 15 -2.92 4.87 -7.52
CA GLU A 15 -1.67 5.35 -6.90
C GLU A 15 -1.64 5.02 -5.41
N ALA A 16 -2.71 5.34 -4.68
CA ALA A 16 -2.82 5.08 -3.25
C ALA A 16 -2.71 3.57 -2.93
N ALA A 17 -3.43 2.71 -3.65
CA ALA A 17 -3.35 1.26 -3.49
C ALA A 17 -1.93 0.72 -3.75
N PHE A 18 -1.22 1.28 -4.74
CA PHE A 18 0.16 0.92 -5.03
C PHE A 18 1.14 1.36 -3.93
N VAL A 19 0.96 2.56 -3.37
CA VAL A 19 1.77 3.06 -2.25
C VAL A 19 1.55 2.18 -1.02
N LEU A 20 0.31 1.85 -0.68
CA LEU A 20 -0.03 0.97 0.45
C LEU A 20 0.67 -0.39 0.34
N LYS A 21 0.69 -1.02 -0.83
CA LYS A 21 1.40 -2.30 -1.08
C LYS A 21 2.91 -2.23 -0.81
N ARG A 22 3.50 -1.03 -0.86
CA ARG A 22 4.94 -0.80 -0.70
C ARG A 22 5.33 -0.26 0.66
N LEU A 23 4.36 0.11 1.50
CA LEU A 23 4.66 0.54 2.86
C LEU A 23 5.32 -0.61 3.63
N PRO A 24 6.29 -0.31 4.50
CA PRO A 24 6.85 -1.32 5.38
C PRO A 24 5.74 -1.88 6.27
N GLU A 25 5.85 -3.17 6.61
CA GLU A 25 4.92 -3.80 7.55
C GLU A 25 4.95 -3.04 8.88
N PRO A 26 3.80 -2.90 9.56
CA PRO A 26 3.74 -2.28 10.87
C PRO A 26 4.72 -2.99 11.81
N ARG A 27 5.76 -2.28 12.25
CA ARG A 27 6.64 -2.81 13.29
C ARG A 27 5.86 -2.82 14.60
N LEU A 28 5.61 -4.01 15.14
CA LEU A 28 5.07 -4.16 16.49
C LEU A 28 6.03 -3.43 17.45
N ARG A 29 5.52 -2.44 18.21
CA ARG A 29 6.29 -1.76 19.25
C ARG A 29 6.67 -2.82 20.29
N GLY A 30 7.94 -3.23 20.33
CA GLY A 30 8.42 -4.23 21.31
C GLY A 30 9.67 -4.99 20.88
N TYR A 31 9.89 -5.19 19.59
CA TYR A 31 11.14 -5.78 19.09
C TYR A 31 12.16 -4.67 18.81
N PHE A 32 12.81 -4.17 19.86
CA PHE A 32 14.06 -3.43 19.71
C PHE A 32 15.15 -4.20 20.44
N SER A 33 16.31 -4.35 19.81
CA SER A 33 17.48 -4.91 20.47
C SER A 33 18.24 -3.78 21.17
N THR A 34 18.56 -3.95 22.45
CA THR A 34 19.50 -3.06 23.16
C THR A 34 20.96 -3.35 22.80
N TRP A 35 21.21 -4.43 22.04
CA TRP A 35 22.54 -4.73 21.52
C TRP A 35 23.00 -3.63 20.54
N PRO A 36 24.30 -3.29 20.55
CA PRO A 36 24.88 -2.39 19.56
C PRO A 36 24.63 -2.90 18.13
N GLU A 37 24.61 -1.98 17.17
CA GLU A 37 24.56 -2.35 15.76
C GLU A 37 25.77 -3.24 15.41
N ILE A 38 25.52 -4.46 14.94
CA ILE A 38 26.57 -5.38 14.52
C ILE A 38 27.09 -4.89 13.18
N ILE A 39 28.34 -4.42 13.17
CA ILE A 39 29.02 -4.00 11.95
C ILE A 39 29.55 -5.25 11.25
N HIS A 40 28.93 -5.61 10.13
CA HIS A 40 29.39 -6.72 9.30
C HIS A 40 30.54 -6.29 8.38
N SER A 41 31.63 -7.05 8.39
CA SER A 41 32.71 -6.90 7.41
C SER A 41 32.35 -7.64 6.11
N PHE A 42 33.10 -7.37 5.03
CA PHE A 42 32.88 -8.06 3.75
C PHE A 42 32.93 -9.59 3.88
N ALA A 43 33.85 -10.11 4.70
CA ALA A 43 34.00 -11.54 4.92
C ALA A 43 32.75 -12.19 5.54
N ASP A 44 32.00 -11.45 6.36
CA ASP A 44 30.77 -11.93 7.01
C ASP A 44 29.59 -12.03 6.04
N GLN A 45 29.66 -11.32 4.91
CA GLN A 45 28.61 -11.28 3.89
C GLN A 45 28.83 -12.31 2.77
N VAL A 46 30.00 -12.96 2.72
CA VAL A 46 30.31 -13.99 1.71
C VAL A 46 29.38 -15.18 1.90
N GLY A 47 28.58 -15.49 0.88
CA GLY A 47 27.62 -16.61 0.90
C GLY A 47 26.24 -16.28 1.46
N GLN A 48 25.99 -15.05 1.91
CA GLN A 48 24.64 -14.59 2.31
C GLN A 48 23.76 -14.34 1.07
N GLU A 49 22.48 -14.67 1.16
CA GLU A 49 21.53 -14.30 0.10
C GLU A 49 21.36 -12.76 0.04
N PRO A 50 21.35 -12.16 -1.16
CA PRO A 50 21.20 -10.73 -1.29
C PRO A 50 19.83 -10.31 -0.77
N LYS A 51 19.82 -9.39 0.19
CA LYS A 51 18.57 -8.80 0.69
C LYS A 51 17.86 -8.11 -0.47
N ARG A 52 16.61 -8.52 -0.74
CA ARG A 52 15.79 -7.89 -1.77
C ARG A 52 15.66 -6.40 -1.49
N MET A 53 16.20 -5.58 -2.39
CA MET A 53 16.05 -4.12 -2.31
C MET A 53 14.58 -3.76 -2.43
N ARG A 54 14.02 -3.09 -1.41
CA ARG A 54 12.67 -2.54 -1.46
C ARG A 54 12.77 -1.03 -1.72
N VAL A 55 12.23 -0.58 -2.85
CA VAL A 55 12.11 0.85 -3.15
C VAL A 55 10.93 1.40 -2.35
N LEU A 56 11.23 2.23 -1.35
CA LEU A 56 10.22 2.91 -0.55
C LEU A 56 9.51 4.00 -1.37
N PRO A 57 8.21 4.23 -1.15
CA PRO A 57 7.49 5.32 -1.80
C PRO A 57 8.02 6.69 -1.34
N SER A 58 7.97 7.68 -2.22
CA SER A 58 8.37 9.06 -1.89
C SER A 58 7.43 9.67 -0.83
N PRO A 59 7.91 10.61 0.02
CA PRO A 59 7.07 11.30 0.99
C PRO A 59 5.82 11.95 0.38
N GLN A 60 5.96 12.57 -0.80
CA GLN A 60 4.81 13.17 -1.50
C GLN A 60 3.78 12.14 -1.93
N ALA A 61 4.21 10.94 -2.36
CA ALA A 61 3.30 9.86 -2.71
C ALA A 61 2.55 9.35 -1.48
N ILE A 62 3.20 9.32 -0.31
CA ILE A 62 2.57 8.98 0.97
C ILE A 62 1.50 10.02 1.33
N SER A 63 1.82 11.32 1.28
CA SER A 63 0.84 12.37 1.60
C SER A 63 -0.37 12.35 0.65
N ARG A 64 -0.16 12.08 -0.64
CA ARG A 64 -1.27 11.91 -1.61
C ARG A 64 -2.12 10.68 -1.32
N MET A 65 -1.48 9.56 -0.96
CA MET A 65 -2.17 8.35 -0.53
C MET A 65 -3.03 8.63 0.72
N GLU A 66 -2.46 9.29 1.74
CA GLU A 66 -3.18 9.66 2.97
C GLU A 66 -4.40 10.54 2.67
N GLN A 67 -4.25 11.52 1.78
CA GLN A 67 -5.39 12.32 1.31
C GLN A 67 -6.45 11.44 0.63
N THR A 68 -6.04 10.51 -0.23
CA THR A 68 -6.96 9.64 -0.98
C THR A 68 -7.72 8.67 -0.07
N LEU A 69 -7.10 8.20 1.02
CA LEU A 69 -7.76 7.36 2.03
C LEU A 69 -9.01 8.03 2.63
N THR A 70 -9.01 9.36 2.73
CA THR A 70 -10.16 10.11 3.28
C THR A 70 -11.38 10.08 2.37
N TRP A 71 -11.20 9.87 1.05
CA TRP A 71 -12.31 9.93 0.09
C TRP A 71 -13.33 8.81 0.27
N THR A 72 -12.89 7.65 0.76
CA THR A 72 -13.77 6.50 0.99
C THR A 72 -14.37 6.47 2.40
N ALA A 73 -14.02 7.42 3.27
CA ALA A 73 -14.43 7.38 4.68
C ALA A 73 -15.95 7.56 4.91
N GLY A 74 -16.66 8.19 3.97
CA GLY A 74 -18.11 8.40 4.02
C GLY A 74 -18.93 7.42 3.19
N LEU A 75 -18.31 6.41 2.57
CA LEU A 75 -19.01 5.41 1.78
C LEU A 75 -19.59 4.32 2.68
N ASP A 76 -20.63 3.64 2.19
CA ASP A 76 -21.07 2.38 2.80
C ASP A 76 -19.88 1.39 2.85
N PRO A 77 -19.74 0.58 3.93
CA PRO A 77 -18.64 -0.36 4.06
C PRO A 77 -18.47 -1.31 2.86
N VAL A 78 -19.57 -1.72 2.22
CA VAL A 78 -19.55 -2.60 1.04
C VAL A 78 -19.01 -1.84 -0.17
N ASP A 79 -19.50 -0.62 -0.41
CA ASP A 79 -19.05 0.22 -1.52
C ASP A 79 -17.57 0.60 -1.38
N GLY A 80 -17.14 0.97 -0.17
CA GLY A 80 -15.74 1.22 0.14
C GLY A 80 -14.86 0.00 -0.18
N LYS A 81 -15.32 -1.20 0.18
CA LYS A 81 -14.62 -2.45 -0.15
C LYS A 81 -14.53 -2.69 -1.66
N ILE A 82 -15.58 -2.43 -2.42
CA ILE A 82 -15.58 -2.53 -3.89
C ILE A 82 -14.54 -1.59 -4.49
N VAL A 83 -14.55 -0.32 -4.08
CA VAL A 83 -13.63 0.72 -4.57
C VAL A 83 -12.19 0.31 -4.32
N TRP A 84 -11.85 -0.12 -3.10
CA TRP A 84 -10.49 -0.53 -2.77
C TRP A 84 -10.08 -1.81 -3.49
N LEU A 85 -10.93 -2.83 -3.60
CA LEU A 85 -10.60 -4.02 -4.38
C LEU A 85 -10.35 -3.66 -5.86
N ARG A 86 -11.14 -2.74 -6.41
CA ARG A 86 -10.92 -2.28 -7.79
C ARG A 86 -9.59 -1.53 -7.93
N ALA A 87 -9.26 -0.64 -7.01
CA ALA A 87 -8.00 0.10 -6.97
C ALA A 87 -6.77 -0.83 -6.81
N TYR A 88 -6.93 -1.94 -6.08
CA TYR A 88 -5.88 -2.95 -5.93
C TYR A 88 -5.68 -3.82 -7.18
N GLY A 89 -6.54 -3.70 -8.20
CA GLY A 89 -6.46 -4.39 -9.48
C GLY A 89 -7.24 -5.71 -9.54
N TYR A 90 -8.14 -5.98 -8.60
CA TYR A 90 -8.96 -7.20 -8.63
C TYR A 90 -9.96 -7.17 -9.81
N ARG A 91 -10.24 -8.36 -10.37
CA ARG A 91 -11.24 -8.51 -11.44
C ARG A 91 -12.64 -8.45 -10.85
N TRP A 92 -13.63 -7.97 -11.61
CA TRP A 92 -15.03 -7.86 -11.15
C TRP A 92 -15.60 -9.15 -10.55
N ARG A 93 -15.30 -10.31 -11.13
CA ARG A 93 -15.74 -11.61 -10.58
C ARG A 93 -15.22 -11.84 -9.15
N GLU A 94 -13.98 -11.45 -8.86
CA GLU A 94 -13.36 -11.58 -7.54
C GLU A 94 -13.95 -10.57 -6.56
N VAL A 95 -14.18 -9.34 -7.03
CA VAL A 95 -14.83 -8.27 -6.26
C VAL A 95 -16.22 -8.71 -5.82
N CYS A 96 -17.09 -9.11 -6.76
CA CYS A 96 -18.44 -9.58 -6.49
C CYS A 96 -18.45 -10.73 -5.46
N ARG A 97 -17.57 -11.72 -5.64
CA ARG A 97 -17.41 -12.84 -4.67
C ARG A 97 -17.00 -12.34 -3.29
N ALA A 98 -16.10 -11.36 -3.20
CA ALA A 98 -15.60 -10.84 -1.92
C ALA A 98 -16.63 -10.00 -1.15
N VAL A 99 -17.60 -9.42 -1.84
CA VAL A 99 -18.66 -8.59 -1.25
C VAL A 99 -20.02 -9.30 -1.16
N GLY A 100 -20.13 -10.54 -1.66
CA GLY A 100 -21.37 -11.32 -1.61
C GLY A 100 -22.41 -10.93 -2.67
N LEU A 101 -22.00 -10.21 -3.72
CA LEU A 101 -22.87 -9.84 -4.83
C LEU A 101 -22.75 -10.88 -5.97
N GLN A 102 -23.86 -11.10 -6.67
CA GLN A 102 -23.86 -11.82 -7.96
C GLN A 102 -23.72 -10.81 -9.10
N ARG A 103 -23.13 -11.26 -10.21
CA ARG A 103 -22.90 -10.42 -11.39
C ARG A 103 -24.20 -10.16 -12.15
#